data_AF-A0A2P8D365-F1
#
_entry.id   AF-A0A2P8D365-F1
#
_cell.length_a   1.000
_cell.length_b   1.000
_cell.length_c   1.000
_cell.angle_alpha   90.00
_cell.angle_beta   90.00
_cell.angle_gamma   90.00
#
_symmetry.space_group_name_H-M   'P 1'
#
loop_
_entity.id
_entity.type
_entity.pdbx_description
1 polymer ?
#
loop_
_entity_poly.entity_id
_entity_poly.type
_entity_poly.pdbx_seq_one_letter_code
_entity_poly.pdbx_strand_id
1 'polypeptide(L)' 'MEIETIILDILKAKGMRVAQEYEVSMPIAALEEELARLGFAHDRIRSVIMQLCVNGVLAMDEMSVYLYGNA' A
#
# COMPACT_ATOMS: atom_id res chain seq x y z
N MET A 1 1.40 -16.48 -4.01
CA MET A 1 1.39 -15.38 -3.04
C MET A 1 0.58 -14.26 -3.66
N GLU A 2 -0.45 -13.77 -2.98
CA GLU A 2 -1.34 -12.75 -3.52
C GLU A 2 -0.72 -11.36 -3.39
N ILE A 3 -0.86 -10.52 -4.41
CA ILE A 3 -0.29 -9.18 -4.47
C ILE A 3 -0.81 -8.27 -3.34
N GLU A 4 -2.06 -8.48 -2.90
CA GLU A 4 -2.64 -7.80 -1.73
C GLU A 4 -1.81 -8.05 -0.47
N THR A 5 -1.49 -9.31 -0.17
CA THR A 5 -0.65 -9.67 0.98
C THR A 5 0.72 -9.00 0.89
N ILE A 6 1.33 -9.00 -0.30
CA ILE A 6 2.64 -8.39 -0.52
C ILE A 6 2.60 -6.87 -0.29
N ILE A 7 1.56 -6.19 -0.75
CA ILE A 7 1.37 -4.75 -0.51
C ILE A 7 1.34 -4.47 1.00
N LEU A 8 0.53 -5.22 1.75
CA LEU A 8 0.41 -5.04 3.19
C LEU A 8 1.72 -5.33 3.93
N ASP A 9 2.44 -6.37 3.52
CA ASP A 9 3.74 -6.73 4.09
C ASP A 9 4.79 -5.64 3.82
N ILE A 10 4.84 -5.10 2.59
CA ILE A 10 5.74 -3.98 2.24
C ILE A 10 5.42 -2.75 3.08
N LEU A 11 4.14 -2.38 3.18
CA LEU A 11 3.71 -1.22 3.97
C LEU A 11 4.11 -1.38 5.44
N LYS A 12 3.88 -2.55 6.04
CA LYS A 12 4.26 -2.81 7.45
C LYS A 12 5.77 -2.86 7.68
N ALA A 13 6.53 -3.34 6.69
CA ALA A 13 7.97 -3.50 6.81
C ALA A 13 8.76 -2.22 6.49
N LYS A 14 8.28 -1.42 5.52
CA LYS A 14 9.01 -0.28 4.94
C LYS A 14 8.30 1.06 5.11
N GLY A 15 7.01 1.06 5.47
CA GLY A 15 6.25 2.26 5.74
C GLY A 15 6.71 2.97 7.02
N MET A 16 6.45 4.27 7.08
CA MET A 16 6.68 5.08 8.27
C MET A 16 5.46 5.02 9.16
N ARG A 17 5.67 4.78 10.47
CA ARG A 17 4.57 4.82 11.43
C ARG A 17 3.99 6.22 11.54
N VAL A 18 2.67 6.31 11.57
CA VAL A 18 1.93 7.57 11.70
C VAL A 18 1.17 7.58 13.02
N ALA A 19 1.12 8.73 13.71
CA ALA A 19 0.58 8.83 15.07
C ALA A 19 -0.94 9.11 15.12
N GLN A 20 -1.69 8.80 14.07
CA GLN A 20 -3.10 9.18 13.92
C GLN A 20 -3.97 7.97 13.52
N GLU A 21 -4.92 8.17 12.60
CA GLU A 21 -5.87 7.18 12.08
C GLU A 21 -5.20 6.00 11.33
N TYR A 22 -3.96 6.19 10.89
CA TYR A 22 -3.22 5.25 10.06
C TYR A 22 -2.05 4.64 10.82
N GLU A 23 -1.83 3.33 10.66
CA GLU A 23 -0.71 2.62 11.25
C GLU A 23 0.60 2.99 10.56
N VAL A 24 0.60 2.99 9.22
CA VAL A 24 1.78 3.28 8.39
C VAL A 24 1.41 4.10 7.16
N SER A 25 2.35 4.92 6.69
CA SER A 25 2.30 5.60 5.40
C SER A 25 3.55 5.30 4.56
N MET A 26 3.39 5.28 3.24
CA MET A 26 4.49 5.11 2.30
C MET A 26 4.20 5.87 1.00
N PRO A 27 5.20 6.49 0.36
CA PRO A 27 5.01 7.09 -0.97
C PRO A 27 4.50 6.05 -1.98
N ILE A 28 3.48 6.39 -2.78
CA ILE A 28 2.90 5.49 -3.79
C ILE A 28 4.00 5.00 -4.73
N ALA A 29 4.83 5.92 -5.24
CA ALA A 29 5.91 5.59 -6.18
C ALA A 29 6.90 4.56 -5.59
N ALA A 30 7.18 4.63 -4.28
CA ALA A 30 8.09 3.69 -3.63
C ALA A 30 7.44 2.30 -3.49
N LEU A 31 6.15 2.23 -3.15
CA LEU A 31 5.41 0.97 -3.11
C LEU A 31 5.35 0.32 -4.50
N GLU A 32 5.07 1.12 -5.53
CA GLU A 32 5.03 0.64 -6.91
C GLU A 32 6.39 0.14 -7.40
N GLU A 33 7.48 0.82 -7.04
CA GLU A 33 8.83 0.38 -7.39
C GLU A 33 9.16 -0.98 -6.75
N GLU A 34 8.82 -1.17 -5.47
CA GLU A 34 9.02 -2.44 -4.77
C GLU A 34 8.23 -3.58 -5.44
N LEU A 35 6.97 -3.34 -5.80
CA LEU A 35 6.13 -4.33 -6.48
C LEU A 35 6.59 -4.60 -7.92
N ALA A 36 7.07 -3.58 -8.64
CA ALA A 36 7.62 -3.73 -9.97
C ALA A 36 8.91 -4.58 -9.95
N ARG A 37 9.78 -4.40 -8.94
CA ARG A 37 10.97 -5.25 -8.73
C ARG A 37 10.63 -6.71 -8.45
N LEU A 38 9.45 -6.98 -7.88
CA LEU A 38 8.91 -8.34 -7.68
C LEU A 38 8.25 -8.91 -8.95
N GLY A 39 8.20 -8.16 -10.05
CA GLY A 39 7.68 -8.60 -11.34
C GLY A 39 6.18 -8.34 -11.55
N PHE A 40 5.54 -7.52 -10.69
CA PHE A 40 4.14 -7.15 -10.89
C PHE A 40 3.99 -6.06 -11.95
N ALA A 41 3.03 -6.23 -12.85
CA ALA A 41 2.68 -5.23 -13.84
C ALA A 41 2.03 -3.99 -13.19
N HIS A 42 2.35 -2.80 -13.68
CA HIS A 42 1.87 -1.53 -13.12
C HIS A 42 0.34 -1.44 -13.04
N ASP A 43 -0.37 -1.82 -14.11
CA ASP A 43 -1.85 -1.82 -14.13
C ASP A 43 -2.45 -2.73 -13.05
N ARG A 44 -1.81 -3.87 -12.79
CA ARG A 44 -2.22 -4.80 -11.75
C ARG A 44 -1.97 -4.22 -10.36
N ILE A 45 -0.82 -3.58 -10.15
CA ILE A 45 -0.50 -2.90 -8.89
C ILE A 45 -1.55 -1.83 -8.58
N ARG A 46 -1.81 -0.94 -9.54
CA ARG A 46 -2.80 0.15 -9.40
C ARG A 46 -4.20 -0.37 -9.14
N SER A 47 -4.64 -1.39 -9.89
CA SER A 47 -5.95 -2.01 -9.71
C SER A 47 -6.14 -2.55 -8.29
N VAL A 48 -5.12 -3.24 -7.76
CA VAL A 48 -5.17 -3.84 -6.42
C VAL A 48 -5.11 -2.77 -5.32
N ILE A 49 -4.26 -1.75 -5.46
CA ILE A 49 -4.22 -0.63 -4.51
C ILE A 49 -5.60 0.05 -4.45
N MET A 50 -6.22 0.33 -5.60
CA MET A 50 -7.56 0.92 -5.63
C MET A 50 -8.61 0.01 -5.00
N GLN A 51 -8.56 -1.30 -5.24
CA GLN A 51 -9.47 -2.27 -4.61
C GLN A 51 -9.32 -2.26 -3.08
N LEU A 52 -8.09 -2.23 -2.57
CA LEU A 52 -7.83 -2.14 -1.13
C LEU A 52 -8.31 -0.81 -0.54
N CYS A 53 -8.28 0.28 -1.31
CA CYS A 53 -8.90 1.55 -0.91
C CYS A 53 -10.43 1.45 -0.85
N VAL A 54 -11.07 0.86 -1.86
CA VAL A 54 -12.53 0.64 -1.88
C VAL A 54 -12.98 -0.24 -0.70
N ASN A 55 -12.16 -1.21 -0.32
CA ASN A 55 -12.43 -2.10 0.81
C ASN A 55 -12.14 -1.47 2.19
N GLY A 56 -11.68 -0.21 2.23
CA GLY A 56 -11.33 0.48 3.47
C GLY A 56 -10.11 -0.09 4.18
N VAL A 57 -9.26 -0.86 3.50
CA VAL A 57 -7.99 -1.38 4.04
C VAL A 57 -6.90 -0.32 3.93
N LEU A 58 -6.86 0.39 2.80
CA LEU A 58 -5.92 1.46 2.54
C LEU A 58 -6.66 2.80 2.36
N ALA A 59 -5.94 3.89 2.60
CA ALA A 59 -6.28 5.20 2.05
C ALA A 59 -5.14 5.65 1.13
N MET A 60 -5.43 6.57 0.20
CA MET A 60 -4.39 7.16 -0.63
C MET A 60 -4.68 8.63 -0.92
N ASP A 61 -3.63 9.42 -1.04
CA ASP A 61 -3.66 10.77 -1.61
C ASP A 61 -2.83 10.81 -2.90
N GLU A 62 -2.47 12.01 -3.38
CA GLU A 62 -1.69 12.17 -4.61
C GLU A 62 -0.26 11.61 -4.50
N MET A 63 0.30 11.50 -3.29
CA MET A 63 1.69 11.13 -3.07
C MET A 63 1.87 9.82 -2.28
N SER A 64 0.94 9.47 -1.41
CA SER A 64 1.13 8.43 -0.38
C SER A 64 -0.04 7.46 -0.29
N VAL A 65 0.29 6.22 0.08
CA VAL A 65 -0.64 5.19 0.54
C VAL A 65 -0.53 5.08 2.05
N TYR A 66 -1.66 4.89 2.70
CA TYR A 66 -1.80 4.74 4.14
C TYR A 66 -2.50 3.42 4.45
N LEU A 67 -2.01 2.71 5.46
CA LEU A 67 -2.70 1.54 6.02
C LEU A 67 -3.49 1.98 7.24
N TYR A 68 -4.78 1.70 7.29
CA TYR A 68 -5.57 1.93 8.49
C TYR A 68 -5.03 1.10 9.65
N GLY A 69 -4.91 1.71 10.83
CA GLY A 69 -4.71 0.94 12.05
C GLY A 69 -5.97 0.13 12.32
N ASN A 70 -5.89 -1.20 12.18
CA ASN A 70 -6.98 -2.04 12.67
C ASN A 70 -7.23 -1.69 14.14
N ALA A 71 -8.44 -1.23 14.43
CA ALA A 71 -8.92 -1.03 15.80
C ALA A 71 -8.95 -2.34 16.58
#